data_AF-A0AA36HW87-F1
#
_entry.id   AF-A0AA36HW87-F1
#
_cell.length_a   1.000
_cell.length_b   1.000
_cell.length_c   1.000
_cell.angle_alpha   90.00
_cell.angle_beta   90.00
_cell.angle_gamma   90.00
#
_symmetry.space_group_name_H-M   'P 1'
#
loop_
_entity.id
_entity.type
_entity.pdbx_description
1 polymer ?
#
loop_
_entity_poly.entity_id
_entity_poly.type
_entity_poly.pdbx_seq_one_letter_code
_entity_poly.pdbx_strand_id
1 'polypeptide(L)'
;MGPPWPWFVLFFSCVCSAHLLGVDDECTEDCSLGMLQVRAKTSAAAGLVHCVFTFGAVATSKAPLKDLSQPGQSFRGLRLYTENALPMNMRQADAGANLNEFYHAQVATLVLRKDQDSDFYPAPGRADLPRHYSHMPISDIGLHDMKEYIERLLIVQLNGKDAHGQKLFSNAYHFAYLAWGAYETQKDRNHRSWTMEELIHTNLPDWQLVAQHQHDTLEAVDNIWLTQNVNSLDCLIVFEGTHTFNQFFRNLNSSAGRKDGYCGFSDIHNGYVSKLHWLMKHVMPILRPQLAKCPKVGCTGHSLGGSLCHVFAACANSGRAGDPDYELQKWTAGSPELMPAVRQRPLSKDNFQLPTWLPKWVR
;
A
#
# COMPACT_ATOMS: atom_id res chain seq x y z
N MET A 1 -57.95 -29.00 32.96
CA MET A 1 -56.58 -29.31 32.51
C MET A 1 -56.35 -28.53 31.23
N GLY A 2 -55.61 -27.43 31.32
CA GLY A 2 -55.53 -26.38 30.30
C GLY A 2 -54.62 -26.74 29.11
N PRO A 3 -54.76 -26.02 27.98
CA PRO A 3 -54.02 -26.29 26.75
C PRO A 3 -52.56 -25.81 26.82
N PRO A 4 -51.67 -26.33 25.95
CA PRO A 4 -50.27 -25.95 25.93
C PRO A 4 -50.06 -24.59 25.24
N TRP A 5 -49.09 -23.84 25.77
CA TRP A 5 -48.64 -22.55 25.26
C TRP A 5 -47.84 -22.74 23.95
N PRO A 6 -47.95 -21.84 22.96
CA PRO A 6 -47.08 -21.85 21.80
C PRO A 6 -45.74 -21.17 22.15
N TRP A 7 -44.65 -21.79 21.69
CA TRP A 7 -43.32 -21.23 21.69
C TRP A 7 -43.27 -20.06 20.69
N PHE A 8 -43.02 -18.85 21.19
CA PHE A 8 -42.65 -17.72 20.35
C PHE A 8 -41.18 -17.88 19.93
N VAL A 9 -40.95 -18.17 18.66
CA VAL A 9 -39.63 -18.01 18.02
C VAL A 9 -39.51 -16.54 17.62
N LEU A 10 -38.78 -15.76 18.41
CA LEU A 10 -38.36 -14.40 18.04
C LEU A 10 -37.30 -14.49 16.95
N PHE A 11 -37.68 -14.27 15.70
CA PHE A 11 -36.74 -13.94 14.64
C PHE A 11 -36.28 -12.50 14.83
N PHE A 12 -35.12 -12.30 15.43
CA PHE A 12 -34.38 -11.04 15.27
C PHE A 12 -33.86 -10.99 13.83
N SER A 13 -34.64 -10.34 12.95
CA SER A 13 -34.10 -9.88 11.68
C SER A 13 -33.27 -8.61 11.96
N CYS A 14 -31.97 -8.80 12.21
CA CYS A 14 -31.01 -7.73 11.98
C CYS A 14 -30.98 -7.48 10.47
N VAL A 15 -31.73 -6.47 10.01
CA VAL A 15 -31.60 -5.95 8.66
C VAL A 15 -30.29 -5.15 8.64
N CYS A 16 -29.17 -5.81 8.37
CA CYS A 16 -27.90 -5.15 8.08
C CYS A 16 -28.01 -4.42 6.73
N SER A 17 -28.39 -3.13 6.77
CA SER A 17 -28.34 -2.22 5.62
C SER A 17 -26.90 -1.95 5.10
N ALA A 18 -25.86 -2.53 5.72
CA ALA A 18 -24.46 -2.40 5.31
C ALA A 18 -24.06 -3.31 4.14
N HIS A 19 -24.86 -4.33 3.81
CA HIS A 19 -24.55 -5.28 2.73
C HIS A 19 -24.50 -4.65 1.32
N LEU A 20 -25.01 -3.42 1.18
CA LEU A 20 -25.04 -2.68 -0.09
C LEU A 20 -23.68 -2.17 -0.57
N LEU A 21 -22.63 -2.22 0.26
CA LEU A 21 -21.30 -1.77 -0.15
C LEU A 21 -20.36 -2.88 -0.60
N GLY A 22 -20.72 -4.17 -0.53
CA GLY A 22 -19.85 -5.25 -1.03
C GLY A 22 -18.44 -5.27 -0.44
N VAL A 23 -18.23 -4.57 0.68
CA VAL A 23 -17.07 -4.67 1.53
C VAL A 23 -17.49 -5.70 2.57
N ASP A 24 -16.88 -6.88 2.57
CA ASP A 24 -17.11 -7.83 3.65
C ASP A 24 -16.90 -7.09 4.99
N ASP A 25 -17.89 -7.13 5.89
CA ASP A 25 -17.91 -6.40 7.16
C ASP A 25 -16.62 -6.65 8.01
N GLU A 26 -15.84 -7.69 7.70
CA GLU A 26 -14.50 -7.95 8.25
C GLU A 26 -13.48 -6.82 8.05
N CYS A 27 -13.64 -5.92 7.06
CA CYS A 27 -12.73 -4.79 6.87
C CYS A 27 -13.14 -3.53 7.65
N THR A 28 -14.39 -3.41 8.09
CA THR A 28 -14.94 -2.20 8.72
C THR A 28 -15.32 -2.40 10.18
N GLU A 29 -15.89 -3.55 10.54
CA GLU A 29 -16.17 -3.89 11.94
C GLU A 29 -14.90 -4.47 12.58
N ASP A 30 -14.36 -3.75 13.56
CA ASP A 30 -13.40 -4.26 14.55
C ASP A 30 -12.27 -5.20 14.07
N CYS A 31 -11.14 -4.58 13.69
CA CYS A 31 -9.81 -5.19 13.91
C CYS A 31 -9.51 -5.46 15.40
N SER A 32 -10.40 -5.14 16.34
CA SER A 32 -10.45 -5.75 17.67
C SER A 32 -11.22 -7.08 17.57
N LEU A 33 -10.50 -8.14 17.25
CA LEU A 33 -10.98 -9.50 17.41
C LEU A 33 -11.45 -9.71 18.85
N GLY A 34 -12.77 -9.73 19.06
CA GLY A 34 -13.35 -10.46 20.18
C GLY A 34 -12.78 -11.88 20.16
N MET A 35 -12.26 -12.31 21.31
CA MET A 35 -11.52 -13.55 21.52
C MET A 35 -12.22 -14.80 20.93
N LEU A 36 -12.01 -15.07 19.65
CA LEU A 36 -12.16 -16.41 19.10
C LEU A 36 -10.84 -17.13 19.36
N GLN A 37 -10.80 -17.74 20.54
CA GLN A 37 -9.71 -18.52 21.09
C GLN A 37 -9.52 -19.80 20.25
N VAL A 38 -8.99 -19.66 19.03
CA VAL A 38 -8.58 -20.80 18.21
C VAL A 38 -7.25 -21.30 18.78
N ARG A 39 -7.33 -22.30 19.67
CA ARG A 39 -6.21 -23.17 20.00
C ARG A 39 -5.80 -23.93 18.73
N ALA A 40 -4.85 -23.39 18.00
CA ALA A 40 -4.14 -24.10 16.94
C ALA A 40 -2.65 -24.13 17.29
N LYS A 41 -2.19 -25.30 17.75
CA LYS A 41 -0.79 -25.71 17.58
C LYS A 41 -0.60 -25.95 16.08
N THR A 42 -0.22 -24.92 15.34
CA THR A 42 0.04 -25.03 13.90
C THR A 42 1.48 -24.70 13.61
N SER A 43 2.08 -25.48 12.72
CA SER A 43 3.31 -25.14 12.01
C SER A 43 3.36 -23.65 11.72
N ALA A 44 4.49 -23.01 12.00
CA ALA A 44 4.66 -21.58 11.83
C ALA A 44 4.19 -21.16 10.42
N ALA A 45 3.07 -20.44 10.36
CA ALA A 45 2.40 -20.14 9.10
C ALA A 45 3.28 -19.20 8.27
N ALA A 46 3.20 -19.33 6.94
CA ALA A 46 3.79 -18.34 6.06
C ALA A 46 3.17 -16.97 6.36
N GLY A 47 4.02 -15.95 6.47
CA GLY A 47 3.58 -14.59 6.63
C GLY A 47 2.84 -14.10 5.38
N LEU A 48 1.78 -13.33 5.59
CA LEU A 48 0.94 -12.76 4.54
C LEU A 48 0.90 -11.24 4.69
N VAL A 49 0.71 -10.54 3.58
CA VAL A 49 0.34 -9.13 3.57
C VAL A 49 -1.16 -9.01 3.78
N HIS A 50 -1.56 -8.51 4.95
CA HIS A 50 -2.95 -8.43 5.38
C HIS A 50 -3.75 -7.35 4.66
N CYS A 51 -3.14 -6.20 4.35
CA CYS A 51 -3.80 -5.10 3.65
C CYS A 51 -2.81 -4.26 2.83
N VAL A 52 -3.32 -3.56 1.83
CA VAL A 52 -2.54 -2.71 0.93
C VAL A 52 -3.19 -1.33 0.79
N PHE A 53 -2.42 -0.28 1.06
CA PHE A 53 -2.83 1.12 0.89
C PHE A 53 -1.89 1.82 -0.07
N THR A 54 -2.39 2.31 -1.21
CA THR A 54 -1.50 2.92 -2.20
C THR A 54 -2.04 4.24 -2.72
N PHE A 55 -1.14 5.19 -2.94
CA PHE A 55 -1.46 6.55 -3.36
C PHE A 55 -0.79 6.81 -4.71
N GLY A 56 -1.57 7.07 -5.75
CA GLY A 56 -1.03 7.35 -7.09
C GLY A 56 -0.17 6.21 -7.66
N ALA A 57 -0.39 4.98 -7.20
CA ALA A 57 0.41 3.85 -7.65
C ALA A 57 0.31 3.72 -9.17
N VAL A 58 1.41 3.35 -9.81
CA VAL A 58 1.46 3.06 -11.23
C VAL A 58 0.96 1.65 -11.47
N ALA A 59 0.25 1.45 -12.58
CA ALA A 59 -0.26 0.13 -12.94
C ALA A 59 0.90 -0.82 -13.30
N THR A 60 0.81 -2.09 -12.88
CA THR A 60 1.99 -2.97 -12.79
C THR A 60 2.01 -4.16 -13.72
N SER A 61 0.86 -4.60 -14.25
CA SER A 61 0.77 -5.87 -14.98
C SER A 61 -0.34 -5.88 -16.05
N LYS A 62 -0.22 -6.70 -17.09
CA LYS A 62 -1.25 -6.79 -18.16
C LYS A 62 -2.59 -7.38 -17.71
N ALA A 63 -2.64 -8.00 -16.54
CA ALA A 63 -3.86 -8.46 -15.90
C ALA A 63 -3.82 -8.04 -14.43
N PRO A 64 -4.94 -7.63 -13.82
CA PRO A 64 -4.94 -7.18 -12.43
C PRO A 64 -4.29 -8.19 -11.48
N LEU A 65 -3.32 -7.75 -10.67
CA LEU A 65 -2.75 -8.57 -9.62
C LEU A 65 -3.80 -8.92 -8.58
N LYS A 66 -3.68 -10.11 -7.99
CA LYS A 66 -4.71 -10.71 -7.13
C LYS A 66 -4.14 -11.20 -5.82
N ASP A 67 -4.97 -11.18 -4.78
CA ASP A 67 -4.67 -11.81 -3.50
C ASP A 67 -5.13 -13.26 -3.51
N LEU A 68 -4.24 -14.19 -3.86
CA LEU A 68 -4.59 -15.62 -3.96
C LEU A 68 -4.85 -16.27 -2.58
N SER A 69 -4.59 -15.56 -1.47
CA SER A 69 -4.93 -16.04 -0.13
C SER A 69 -6.40 -15.81 0.25
N GLN A 70 -7.12 -14.96 -0.49
CA GLN A 70 -8.51 -14.59 -0.21
C GLN A 70 -9.48 -15.27 -1.20
N PRO A 71 -10.69 -15.67 -0.76
CA PRO A 71 -11.70 -16.26 -1.65
C PRO A 71 -12.09 -15.34 -2.82
N GLY A 72 -12.24 -14.04 -2.56
CA GLY A 72 -12.58 -13.03 -3.58
C GLY A 72 -11.41 -12.61 -4.48
N GLN A 73 -10.21 -13.12 -4.24
CA GLN A 73 -8.97 -12.78 -4.95
C GLN A 73 -8.63 -11.27 -4.98
N SER A 74 -9.25 -10.48 -4.13
CA SER A 74 -9.01 -9.04 -3.96
C SER A 74 -8.20 -8.81 -2.70
N PHE A 75 -7.23 -7.91 -2.78
CA PHE A 75 -6.54 -7.42 -1.59
C PHE A 75 -7.51 -6.64 -0.70
N ARG A 76 -7.31 -6.77 0.61
CA ARG A 76 -7.91 -5.85 1.59
C ARG A 76 -7.15 -4.52 1.55
N GLY A 77 -7.82 -3.42 1.89
CA GLY A 77 -7.23 -2.08 1.90
C GLY A 77 -7.83 -1.16 0.84
N LEU A 78 -7.05 -0.17 0.38
CA LEU A 78 -7.55 0.88 -0.50
C LEU A 78 -6.47 1.38 -1.46
N ARG A 79 -6.80 1.42 -2.75
CA ARG A 79 -6.04 2.15 -3.77
C ARG A 79 -6.68 3.50 -4.01
N LEU A 80 -5.85 4.54 -4.06
CA LEU A 80 -6.28 5.91 -4.27
C LEU A 80 -5.54 6.53 -5.45
N TYR A 81 -6.25 7.36 -6.20
CA TYR A 81 -5.65 8.33 -7.12
C TYR A 81 -6.48 9.61 -7.11
N THR A 82 -5.86 10.74 -7.46
CA THR A 82 -6.52 12.04 -7.51
C THR A 82 -7.04 12.36 -8.92
N GLU A 83 -8.21 12.98 -8.98
CA GLU A 83 -8.85 13.38 -10.24
C GLU A 83 -9.56 14.73 -10.07
N ASN A 84 -9.44 15.61 -11.06
CA ASN A 84 -10.26 16.81 -11.18
C ASN A 84 -11.24 16.62 -12.35
N ALA A 85 -12.49 17.05 -12.15
CA ALA A 85 -13.39 17.26 -13.28
C ALA A 85 -13.06 18.60 -13.94
N LEU A 86 -13.00 18.59 -15.27
CA LEU A 86 -12.82 19.77 -16.11
C LEU A 86 -14.14 20.04 -16.86
N PRO A 87 -14.29 21.24 -17.48
CA PRO A 87 -15.42 21.52 -18.34
C PRO A 87 -15.61 20.47 -19.45
N MET A 88 -16.84 20.36 -19.98
CA MET A 88 -17.18 19.43 -21.08
C MET A 88 -16.95 17.94 -20.76
N ASN A 89 -17.14 17.53 -19.48
CA ASN A 89 -16.92 16.16 -19.01
C ASN A 89 -15.48 15.65 -19.21
N MET A 90 -14.52 16.55 -19.39
CA MET A 90 -13.11 16.19 -19.41
C MET A 90 -12.64 15.87 -17.98
N ARG A 91 -11.60 15.03 -17.88
CA ARG A 91 -11.01 14.65 -16.60
C ARG A 91 -9.52 14.87 -16.64
N GLN A 92 -8.99 15.32 -15.52
CA GLN A 92 -7.56 15.43 -15.27
C GLN A 92 -7.20 14.49 -14.14
N ALA A 93 -6.31 13.54 -14.37
CA ALA A 93 -5.98 12.49 -13.41
C ALA A 93 -4.51 12.54 -13.03
N ASP A 94 -4.22 12.00 -11.86
CA ASP A 94 -2.86 11.68 -11.40
C ASP A 94 -2.02 11.02 -12.52
N ALA A 95 -0.91 11.67 -12.87
CA ALA A 95 -0.04 11.20 -13.94
C ALA A 95 0.61 9.84 -13.66
N GLY A 96 0.91 9.51 -12.40
CA GLY A 96 1.46 8.21 -12.01
C GLY A 96 0.45 7.09 -12.20
N ALA A 97 -0.77 7.28 -11.71
CA ALA A 97 -1.85 6.30 -11.85
C ALA A 97 -2.25 6.08 -13.32
N ASN A 98 -2.11 7.11 -14.17
CA ASN A 98 -2.46 7.08 -15.59
C ASN A 98 -1.29 6.73 -16.54
N LEU A 99 -0.13 6.37 -16.00
CA LEU A 99 1.10 6.37 -16.79
C LEU A 99 1.13 5.35 -17.94
N ASN A 100 0.66 4.13 -17.74
CA ASN A 100 0.83 3.04 -18.71
C ASN A 100 -0.47 2.26 -18.94
N GLU A 101 -0.44 1.31 -19.89
CA GLU A 101 -1.59 0.48 -20.28
C GLU A 101 -1.79 -0.76 -19.39
N PHE A 102 -1.05 -0.88 -18.29
CA PHE A 102 -1.23 -1.98 -17.38
C PHE A 102 -2.45 -1.78 -16.48
N TYR A 103 -2.82 -2.84 -15.78
CA TYR A 103 -3.81 -2.83 -14.73
C TYR A 103 -3.16 -2.68 -13.36
N HIS A 104 -3.91 -2.04 -12.48
CA HIS A 104 -3.63 -1.99 -11.05
C HIS A 104 -4.02 -3.32 -10.39
N ALA A 105 -3.68 -3.50 -9.11
CA ALA A 105 -4.14 -4.66 -8.35
C ALA A 105 -5.66 -4.63 -8.11
N GLN A 106 -6.26 -5.79 -7.89
CA GLN A 106 -7.66 -5.91 -7.43
C GLN A 106 -7.75 -5.52 -5.95
N VAL A 107 -8.17 -4.29 -5.68
CA VAL A 107 -8.36 -3.72 -4.35
C VAL A 107 -9.41 -2.63 -4.47
N ALA A 108 -10.18 -2.37 -3.39
CA ALA A 108 -11.12 -1.26 -3.37
C ALA A 108 -10.44 0.03 -3.86
N THR A 109 -11.14 0.82 -4.66
CA THR A 109 -10.59 1.99 -5.36
C THR A 109 -11.35 3.25 -4.94
N LEU A 110 -10.63 4.29 -4.51
CA LEU A 110 -11.18 5.62 -4.22
C LEU A 110 -10.59 6.64 -5.20
N VAL A 111 -11.46 7.31 -5.94
CA VAL A 111 -11.11 8.44 -6.82
C VAL A 111 -11.26 9.72 -6.01
N LEU A 112 -10.14 10.27 -5.55
CA LEU A 112 -10.13 11.47 -4.73
C LEU A 112 -10.34 12.72 -5.58
N ARG A 113 -11.50 13.36 -5.42
CA ARG A 113 -11.81 14.60 -6.12
C ARG A 113 -11.77 15.80 -5.19
N LYS A 114 -11.52 16.96 -5.77
CA LYS A 114 -11.56 18.25 -5.08
C LYS A 114 -12.85 18.96 -5.46
N ASP A 115 -13.51 19.56 -4.49
CA ASP A 115 -14.73 20.36 -4.66
C ASP A 115 -15.96 19.60 -5.23
N GLN A 116 -15.94 18.27 -5.19
CA GLN A 116 -17.05 17.41 -5.59
C GLN A 116 -16.94 16.03 -4.93
N ASP A 117 -18.01 15.23 -5.06
CA ASP A 117 -18.03 13.85 -4.60
C ASP A 117 -16.90 13.02 -5.23
N SER A 118 -16.26 12.24 -4.36
CA SER A 118 -15.32 11.20 -4.74
C SER A 118 -16.08 9.97 -5.24
N ASP A 119 -15.48 9.19 -6.11
CA ASP A 119 -16.06 7.90 -6.52
C ASP A 119 -15.41 6.78 -5.71
N PHE A 120 -16.22 5.96 -5.04
CA PHE A 120 -15.75 4.79 -4.31
C PHE A 120 -16.24 3.51 -4.99
N TYR A 121 -15.31 2.60 -5.27
CA TYR A 121 -15.56 1.29 -5.83
C TYR A 121 -15.10 0.23 -4.83
N PRO A 122 -16.01 -0.53 -4.20
CA PRO A 122 -15.63 -1.59 -3.28
C PRO A 122 -14.89 -2.73 -4.00
N ALA A 123 -14.29 -3.65 -3.24
CA ALA A 123 -13.56 -4.79 -3.79
C ALA A 123 -14.41 -5.55 -4.84
N PRO A 124 -13.83 -5.96 -5.98
CA PRO A 124 -12.40 -5.94 -6.35
C PRO A 124 -11.89 -4.58 -6.84
N GLY A 125 -12.72 -3.54 -6.75
CA GLY A 125 -12.43 -2.18 -7.19
C GLY A 125 -12.42 -2.02 -8.70
N ARG A 126 -11.65 -1.04 -9.18
CA ARG A 126 -11.51 -0.70 -10.60
C ARG A 126 -10.05 -0.64 -10.97
N ALA A 127 -9.48 -1.82 -11.23
CA ALA A 127 -8.10 -1.99 -11.64
C ALA A 127 -7.77 -1.31 -12.98
N ASP A 128 -8.78 -0.99 -13.79
CA ASP A 128 -8.68 -0.27 -15.06
C ASP A 128 -8.55 1.27 -14.88
N LEU A 129 -9.06 1.83 -13.78
CA LEU A 129 -8.99 3.28 -13.54
C LEU A 129 -7.56 3.77 -13.28
N PRO A 130 -7.18 5.00 -13.71
CA PRO A 130 -8.01 6.04 -14.33
C PRO A 130 -8.26 5.85 -15.84
N ARG A 131 -7.73 4.79 -16.47
CA ARG A 131 -7.89 4.55 -17.90
C ARG A 131 -9.23 3.89 -18.19
N HIS A 132 -10.21 4.69 -18.59
CA HIS A 132 -11.40 4.18 -19.25
C HIS A 132 -11.17 4.15 -20.77
N TYR A 133 -11.49 3.02 -21.40
CA TYR A 133 -11.35 2.76 -22.85
C TYR A 133 -11.98 3.81 -23.77
N SER A 134 -12.85 4.70 -23.26
CA SER A 134 -13.54 5.73 -24.05
C SER A 134 -12.88 7.10 -24.05
N HIS A 135 -12.16 7.50 -22.99
CA HIS A 135 -11.56 8.83 -22.87
C HIS A 135 -10.33 8.79 -21.94
N MET A 136 -9.12 8.89 -22.50
CA MET A 136 -7.92 9.03 -21.66
C MET A 136 -7.96 10.37 -20.92
N PRO A 137 -7.92 10.39 -19.59
CA PRO A 137 -7.84 11.64 -18.85
C PRO A 137 -6.52 12.35 -19.15
N ILE A 138 -6.53 13.68 -19.03
CA ILE A 138 -5.32 14.48 -19.11
C ILE A 138 -4.46 14.14 -17.88
N SER A 139 -3.26 13.62 -18.11
CA SER A 139 -2.31 13.37 -17.03
C SER A 139 -1.79 14.68 -16.44
N ASP A 140 -1.88 14.83 -15.11
CA ASP A 140 -1.31 15.95 -14.37
C ASP A 140 -0.35 15.47 -13.29
N ILE A 141 0.86 15.99 -13.33
CA ILE A 141 1.91 15.70 -12.35
C ILE A 141 1.66 16.40 -11.01
N GLY A 142 0.98 17.55 -10.99
CA GLY A 142 0.63 18.26 -9.76
C GLY A 142 -0.35 17.47 -8.90
N LEU A 143 -1.24 16.71 -9.54
CA LEU A 143 -2.15 15.78 -8.87
C LEU A 143 -1.43 14.61 -8.18
N HIS A 144 -0.18 14.35 -8.55
CA HIS A 144 0.66 13.30 -7.98
C HIS A 144 1.47 13.74 -6.75
N ASP A 145 1.21 14.93 -6.19
CA ASP A 145 1.80 15.35 -4.92
C ASP A 145 1.03 14.71 -3.75
N MET A 146 1.74 14.13 -2.79
CA MET A 146 1.14 13.55 -1.58
C MET A 146 0.27 14.53 -0.78
N LYS A 147 0.52 15.84 -0.88
CA LYS A 147 -0.34 16.87 -0.29
C LYS A 147 -1.76 16.82 -0.86
N GLU A 148 -1.92 16.60 -2.17
CA GLU A 148 -3.25 16.47 -2.79
C GLU A 148 -4.01 15.27 -2.22
N TYR A 149 -3.33 14.15 -1.95
CA TYR A 149 -3.94 12.98 -1.33
C TYR A 149 -4.40 13.26 0.10
N ILE A 150 -3.52 13.82 0.93
CA ILE A 150 -3.79 14.12 2.33
C ILE A 150 -4.93 15.13 2.45
N GLU A 151 -4.88 16.23 1.70
CA GLU A 151 -5.89 17.29 1.74
C GLU A 151 -7.27 16.78 1.28
N ARG A 152 -7.33 15.95 0.22
CA ARG A 152 -8.60 15.40 -0.27
C ARG A 152 -9.17 14.31 0.64
N LEU A 153 -8.32 13.55 1.33
CA LEU A 153 -8.77 12.54 2.30
C LEU A 153 -9.50 13.15 3.51
N LEU A 154 -9.22 14.41 3.85
CA LEU A 154 -9.92 15.14 4.92
C LEU A 154 -11.33 15.59 4.55
N ILE A 155 -11.68 15.57 3.27
CA ILE A 155 -12.94 16.11 2.75
C ILE A 155 -13.68 15.11 1.85
N VAL A 156 -13.44 13.80 2.04
CA VAL A 156 -14.08 12.77 1.22
C VAL A 156 -15.60 12.85 1.40
N GLN A 157 -16.29 13.09 0.29
CA GLN A 157 -17.75 13.02 0.19
C GLN A 157 -18.16 11.91 -0.77
N LEU A 158 -19.18 11.14 -0.41
CA LEU A 158 -19.79 10.10 -1.23
C LEU A 158 -21.30 10.34 -1.29
N ASN A 159 -21.85 10.57 -2.48
CA ASN A 159 -23.27 10.86 -2.70
C ASN A 159 -23.77 12.04 -1.83
N GLY A 160 -22.99 13.12 -1.78
CA GLY A 160 -23.25 14.33 -0.99
C GLY A 160 -23.13 14.17 0.52
N LYS A 161 -22.63 13.03 1.00
CA LYS A 161 -22.44 12.76 2.44
C LYS A 161 -20.96 12.71 2.77
N ASP A 162 -20.61 13.39 3.86
CA ASP A 162 -19.28 13.28 4.44
C ASP A 162 -18.96 11.83 4.83
N ALA A 163 -17.83 11.34 4.33
CA ALA A 163 -17.36 9.98 4.51
C ALA A 163 -15.96 9.91 5.12
N HIS A 164 -15.25 11.03 5.33
CA HIS A 164 -13.84 11.01 5.77
C HIS A 164 -13.62 10.20 7.08
N GLY A 165 -14.60 10.24 7.99
CA GLY A 165 -14.57 9.51 9.26
C GLY A 165 -14.77 7.99 9.15
N GLN A 166 -15.10 7.46 7.96
CA GLN A 166 -15.17 6.02 7.76
C GLN A 166 -13.79 5.40 7.97
N LYS A 167 -13.74 4.30 8.73
CA LYS A 167 -12.49 3.65 9.15
C LYS A 167 -11.51 3.38 8.00
N LEU A 168 -12.01 2.96 6.84
CA LEU A 168 -11.19 2.70 5.66
C LEU A 168 -10.46 3.97 5.16
N PHE A 169 -11.16 5.11 5.13
CA PHE A 169 -10.60 6.39 4.67
C PHE A 169 -9.75 7.06 5.75
N SER A 170 -10.12 6.93 7.03
CA SER A 170 -9.28 7.36 8.15
C SER A 170 -7.94 6.61 8.19
N ASN A 171 -7.95 5.29 7.99
CA ASN A 171 -6.73 4.50 7.86
C ASN A 171 -5.89 4.96 6.66
N ALA A 172 -6.53 5.20 5.50
CA ALA A 172 -5.84 5.73 4.33
C ALA A 172 -5.20 7.10 4.60
N TYR A 173 -5.89 8.00 5.32
CA TYR A 173 -5.36 9.29 5.75
C TYR A 173 -4.10 9.14 6.60
N HIS A 174 -4.12 8.29 7.63
CA HIS A 174 -2.93 8.05 8.46
C HIS A 174 -1.79 7.43 7.65
N PHE A 175 -2.07 6.44 6.80
CA PHE A 175 -1.02 5.75 6.03
C PHE A 175 -0.49 6.58 4.87
N ALA A 176 -1.19 7.64 4.46
CA ALA A 176 -0.68 8.63 3.53
C ALA A 176 0.55 9.36 4.11
N TYR A 177 0.55 9.68 5.42
CA TYR A 177 1.72 10.29 6.05
C TYR A 177 2.94 9.37 6.09
N LEU A 178 2.74 8.06 6.21
CA LEU A 178 3.82 7.08 6.08
C LEU A 178 4.36 7.04 4.65
N ALA A 179 3.48 6.96 3.65
CA ALA A 179 3.89 6.99 2.25
C ALA A 179 4.60 8.31 1.87
N TRP A 180 4.18 9.43 2.46
CA TRP A 180 4.82 10.72 2.29
C TRP A 180 6.20 10.79 2.98
N GLY A 181 6.29 10.31 4.23
CA GLY A 181 7.54 10.28 5.01
C GLY A 181 8.60 9.32 4.47
N ALA A 182 8.24 8.43 3.55
CA ALA A 182 9.18 7.51 2.93
C ALA A 182 10.26 8.22 2.09
N TYR A 183 10.00 9.46 1.69
CA TYR A 183 10.89 10.29 0.89
C TYR A 183 11.84 11.15 1.75
N GLU A 184 13.10 11.26 1.31
CA GLU A 184 14.21 11.96 1.99
C GLU A 184 13.90 13.33 2.60
N THR A 185 13.30 14.22 1.81
CA THR A 185 13.12 15.63 2.21
C THR A 185 11.77 16.13 1.72
N GLN A 186 10.75 15.83 2.50
CA GLN A 186 9.46 16.45 2.28
C GLN A 186 9.42 17.80 2.95
N LYS A 187 9.34 18.84 2.12
CA LYS A 187 9.19 20.22 2.56
C LYS A 187 7.72 20.58 2.58
N ASP A 188 7.24 21.05 3.73
CA ASP A 188 5.92 21.66 3.80
C ASP A 188 5.88 23.02 3.07
N ARG A 189 4.74 23.72 3.15
CA ARG A 189 4.56 25.04 2.51
C ARG A 189 5.49 26.11 3.10
N ASN A 190 6.04 25.88 4.29
CA ASN A 190 6.97 26.78 4.99
C ASN A 190 8.43 26.34 4.80
N HIS A 191 8.71 25.42 3.87
CA HIS A 191 10.02 24.85 3.61
C HIS A 191 10.64 24.07 4.80
N ARG A 192 9.85 23.70 5.82
CA ARG A 192 10.30 22.82 6.89
C ARG A 192 10.41 21.41 6.35
N SER A 193 11.57 20.79 6.52
CA SER A 193 11.77 19.37 6.26
C SER A 193 11.14 18.53 7.38
N TRP A 194 10.47 17.45 7.00
CA TRP A 194 9.88 16.49 7.93
C TRP A 194 10.59 15.15 7.83
N THR A 195 10.93 14.57 8.97
CA THR A 195 11.35 13.16 9.06
C THR A 195 10.16 12.23 9.17
N MET A 196 10.34 10.95 8.80
CA MET A 196 9.34 9.90 9.02
C MET A 196 8.93 9.83 10.50
N GLU A 197 9.89 9.94 11.43
CA GLU A 197 9.60 9.94 12.86
C GLU A 197 8.68 11.09 13.29
N GLU A 198 8.95 12.31 12.83
CA GLU A 198 8.12 13.47 13.17
C GLU A 198 6.71 13.32 12.58
N LEU A 199 6.60 12.80 11.37
CA LEU A 199 5.30 12.54 10.73
C LEU A 199 4.51 11.47 11.47
N ILE A 200 5.16 10.38 11.89
CA ILE A 200 4.57 9.34 12.74
C ILE A 200 4.11 9.96 14.07
N HIS A 201 5.00 10.64 14.79
CA HIS A 201 4.68 11.20 16.10
C HIS A 201 3.50 12.18 16.04
N THR A 202 3.41 12.97 14.97
CA THR A 202 2.36 14.00 14.80
C THR A 202 1.04 13.41 14.34
N ASN A 203 1.04 12.44 13.42
CA ASN A 203 -0.17 12.00 12.72
C ASN A 203 -0.60 10.55 13.03
N LEU A 204 0.28 9.77 13.67
CA LEU A 204 0.05 8.38 14.04
C LEU A 204 0.63 8.12 15.46
N PRO A 205 0.04 8.69 16.52
CA PRO A 205 0.65 8.68 17.87
C PRO A 205 0.83 7.26 18.46
N ASP A 206 0.02 6.30 18.00
CA ASP A 206 0.14 4.89 18.39
C ASP A 206 1.09 4.08 17.49
N TRP A 207 1.82 4.72 16.58
CA TRP A 207 2.77 4.06 15.70
C TRP A 207 4.20 4.52 15.99
N GLN A 208 5.17 3.67 15.66
CA GLN A 208 6.59 3.98 15.78
C GLN A 208 7.38 3.38 14.63
N LEU A 209 8.48 4.03 14.27
CA LEU A 209 9.45 3.48 13.32
C LEU A 209 10.28 2.39 14.03
N VAL A 210 10.30 1.17 13.48
CA VAL A 210 11.00 0.02 14.10
C VAL A 210 12.11 -0.55 13.21
N ALA A 211 12.10 -0.22 11.93
CA ALA A 211 13.20 -0.54 11.02
C ALA A 211 13.29 0.47 9.88
N GLN A 212 14.52 0.72 9.44
CA GLN A 212 14.81 1.40 8.19
C GLN A 212 15.98 0.67 7.53
N HIS A 213 15.77 0.27 6.28
CA HIS A 213 16.79 -0.35 5.46
C HIS A 213 16.94 0.45 4.17
N GLN A 214 18.19 0.69 3.80
CA GLN A 214 18.55 1.38 2.57
C GLN A 214 19.35 0.40 1.72
N HIS A 215 19.06 0.38 0.42
CA HIS A 215 19.91 -0.31 -0.54
C HIS A 215 20.32 0.68 -1.62
N ASP A 216 21.63 0.83 -1.78
CA ASP A 216 22.18 1.67 -2.82
C ASP A 216 22.24 0.88 -4.13
N THR A 217 21.54 1.39 -5.14
CA THR A 217 21.65 0.90 -6.52
C THR A 217 22.49 1.90 -7.31
N LEU A 218 23.03 1.49 -8.46
CA LEU A 218 23.80 2.39 -9.33
C LEU A 218 23.04 3.66 -9.75
N GLU A 219 21.70 3.66 -9.65
CA GLU A 219 20.84 4.75 -10.11
C GLU A 219 20.20 5.55 -8.95
N ALA A 220 19.94 4.91 -7.81
CA ALA A 220 19.26 5.52 -6.66
C ALA A 220 19.42 4.72 -5.37
N VAL A 221 19.22 5.40 -4.25
CA VAL A 221 19.07 4.79 -2.93
C VAL A 221 17.61 4.43 -2.76
N ASP A 222 17.32 3.15 -2.53
CA ASP A 222 15.97 2.67 -2.28
C ASP A 222 15.76 2.45 -0.79
N ASN A 223 14.74 3.10 -0.23
CA ASN A 223 14.40 2.98 1.18
C ASN A 223 13.19 2.07 1.40
N ILE A 224 13.32 1.19 2.40
CA ILE A 224 12.21 0.45 3.00
C ILE A 224 12.14 0.82 4.46
N TRP A 225 10.92 1.10 4.92
CA TRP A 225 10.63 1.37 6.32
C TRP A 225 9.71 0.28 6.86
N LEU A 226 9.87 -0.03 8.14
CA LEU A 226 8.91 -0.83 8.90
C LEU A 226 8.44 0.02 10.07
N THR A 227 7.14 0.22 10.15
CA THR A 227 6.49 0.86 11.30
C THR A 227 5.62 -0.15 12.03
N GLN A 228 5.41 0.07 13.32
CA GLN A 228 4.61 -0.82 14.16
C GLN A 228 3.65 -0.01 15.03
N ASN A 229 2.41 -0.46 15.13
CA ASN A 229 1.46 0.04 16.10
C ASN A 229 1.81 -0.49 17.51
N VAL A 230 1.95 0.38 18.51
CA VAL A 230 2.41 0.02 19.85
C VAL A 230 1.38 -0.81 20.64
N ASN A 231 0.09 -0.70 20.27
CA ASN A 231 -1.00 -1.36 20.97
C ASN A 231 -1.36 -2.70 20.31
N SER A 232 -1.57 -2.72 18.99
CA SER A 232 -1.94 -3.94 18.25
C SER A 232 -0.75 -4.78 17.79
N LEU A 233 0.47 -4.20 17.82
CA LEU A 233 1.69 -4.76 17.25
C LEU A 233 1.68 -4.96 15.73
N ASP A 234 0.59 -4.56 15.06
CA ASP A 234 0.48 -4.60 13.60
C ASP A 234 1.58 -3.76 12.97
N CYS A 235 2.11 -4.22 11.84
CA CYS A 235 3.18 -3.53 11.14
C CYS A 235 2.75 -3.04 9.76
N LEU A 236 3.38 -1.97 9.31
CA LEU A 236 3.31 -1.52 7.93
C LEU A 236 4.71 -1.46 7.34
N ILE A 237 4.91 -2.21 6.26
CA ILE A 237 6.06 -2.02 5.38
C ILE A 237 5.75 -0.84 4.44
N VAL A 238 6.68 0.10 4.35
CA VAL A 238 6.56 1.30 3.54
C VAL A 238 7.62 1.29 2.46
N PHE A 239 7.20 1.31 1.20
CA PHE A 239 8.10 1.43 0.06
C PHE A 239 8.16 2.88 -0.42
N GLU A 240 9.36 3.39 -0.63
CA GLU A 240 9.60 4.69 -1.23
C GLU A 240 9.29 4.67 -2.74
N GLY A 241 8.78 5.80 -3.25
CA GLY A 241 8.66 6.03 -4.70
C GLY A 241 9.94 6.56 -5.34
N THR A 242 9.84 7.10 -6.56
CA THR A 242 11.00 7.73 -7.23
C THR A 242 11.04 9.23 -6.95
N HIS A 243 12.22 9.78 -6.66
CA HIS A 243 12.41 11.23 -6.44
C HIS A 243 12.29 12.08 -7.70
N THR A 244 12.59 11.50 -8.87
CA THR A 244 12.69 12.20 -10.15
C THR A 244 11.74 11.58 -11.16
N PHE A 245 10.50 12.07 -11.18
CA PHE A 245 9.45 11.59 -12.09
C PHE A 245 9.89 11.55 -13.56
N ASN A 246 10.71 12.53 -13.97
CA ASN A 246 11.25 12.59 -15.33
C ASN A 246 12.24 11.46 -15.66
N GLN A 247 13.05 11.00 -14.70
CA GLN A 247 13.95 9.86 -14.92
C GLN A 247 13.18 8.54 -14.88
N PHE A 248 12.21 8.45 -13.98
CA PHE A 248 11.29 7.32 -13.89
C PHE A 248 10.59 7.06 -15.24
N PHE A 249 10.03 8.08 -15.88
CA PHE A 249 9.39 7.93 -17.19
C PHE A 249 10.34 7.44 -18.29
N ARG A 250 11.61 7.83 -18.27
CA ARG A 250 12.59 7.39 -19.27
C ARG A 250 12.93 5.91 -19.08
N ASN A 251 13.07 5.46 -17.83
CA ASN A 251 13.46 4.09 -17.51
C ASN A 251 12.27 3.10 -17.60
N LEU A 252 11.04 3.58 -17.46
CA LEU A 252 9.82 2.78 -17.61
C LEU A 252 9.39 2.51 -19.05
N ASN A 253 10.06 3.08 -20.05
CA ASN A 253 9.74 2.79 -21.46
C ASN A 253 10.07 1.34 -21.89
N SER A 254 10.66 0.52 -21.01
CA SER A 254 10.67 -0.94 -21.21
C SER A 254 9.29 -1.54 -20.88
N SER A 255 8.32 -1.31 -21.78
CA SER A 255 6.95 -1.83 -21.68
C SER A 255 6.84 -3.37 -21.79
N ALA A 256 7.97 -4.06 -21.97
CA ALA A 256 8.01 -5.51 -21.95
C ALA A 256 7.76 -6.01 -20.52
N GLY A 257 6.65 -6.73 -20.32
CA GLY A 257 6.49 -7.57 -19.14
C GLY A 257 7.57 -8.66 -19.10
N ARG A 258 8.01 -9.02 -17.89
CA ARG A 258 8.95 -10.15 -17.73
C ARG A 258 8.25 -11.43 -18.17
N LYS A 259 8.76 -12.09 -19.22
CA LYS A 259 8.15 -13.30 -19.79
C LYS A 259 8.08 -14.45 -18.79
N ASP A 260 9.10 -14.56 -17.95
CA ASP A 260 9.18 -15.60 -16.91
C ASP A 260 8.27 -15.31 -15.70
N GLY A 261 7.62 -14.15 -15.68
CA GLY A 261 6.76 -13.71 -14.59
C GLY A 261 7.52 -13.28 -13.32
N TYR A 262 6.77 -13.15 -12.22
CA TYR A 262 7.27 -12.93 -10.87
C TYR A 262 6.31 -13.59 -9.88
N CYS A 263 6.79 -14.53 -9.07
CA CYS A 263 5.94 -15.34 -8.19
C CYS A 263 4.79 -16.00 -8.94
N GLY A 264 5.11 -16.48 -10.15
CA GLY A 264 4.20 -17.06 -11.13
C GLY A 264 3.04 -16.19 -11.62
N PHE A 265 3.05 -14.87 -11.38
CA PHE A 265 2.23 -13.92 -12.12
C PHE A 265 2.97 -13.53 -13.41
N SER A 266 2.33 -13.66 -14.57
CA SER A 266 2.92 -13.27 -15.85
C SER A 266 2.75 -11.78 -16.12
N ASP A 267 3.53 -11.26 -17.07
CA ASP A 267 3.34 -9.93 -17.66
C ASP A 267 3.35 -8.77 -16.66
N ILE A 268 4.04 -8.91 -15.53
CA ILE A 268 4.38 -7.78 -14.67
C ILE A 268 5.49 -6.96 -15.34
N HIS A 269 5.37 -5.64 -15.29
CA HIS A 269 6.34 -4.69 -15.81
C HIS A 269 7.75 -5.02 -15.29
N ASN A 270 8.70 -5.24 -16.21
CA ASN A 270 10.03 -5.75 -15.89
C ASN A 270 10.83 -4.83 -14.94
N GLY A 271 10.72 -3.51 -15.12
CA GLY A 271 11.31 -2.53 -14.21
C GLY A 271 10.88 -2.69 -12.74
N TYR A 272 9.58 -2.86 -12.46
CA TYR A 272 9.10 -3.03 -11.08
C TYR A 272 9.56 -4.35 -10.47
N VAL A 273 9.48 -5.44 -11.24
CA VAL A 273 9.97 -6.76 -10.82
C VAL A 273 11.46 -6.74 -10.53
N SER A 274 12.26 -6.16 -11.41
CA SER A 274 13.71 -6.11 -11.26
C SER A 274 14.09 -5.32 -10.01
N LYS A 275 13.47 -4.15 -9.81
CA LYS A 275 13.68 -3.31 -8.62
C LYS A 275 13.28 -4.05 -7.34
N LEU A 276 12.08 -4.64 -7.30
CA LEU A 276 11.62 -5.37 -6.12
C LEU A 276 12.51 -6.58 -5.83
N HIS A 277 12.87 -7.37 -6.86
CA HIS A 277 13.76 -8.52 -6.70
C HIS A 277 15.09 -8.11 -6.07
N TRP A 278 15.75 -7.08 -6.62
CA TRP A 278 17.03 -6.60 -6.09
C TRP A 278 16.91 -6.10 -4.65
N LEU A 279 15.85 -5.36 -4.35
CA LEU A 279 15.57 -4.84 -3.03
C LEU A 279 15.30 -5.97 -2.02
N MET A 280 14.44 -6.93 -2.36
CA MET A 280 14.12 -8.07 -1.51
C MET A 280 15.34 -8.97 -1.27
N LYS A 281 16.18 -9.17 -2.28
CA LYS A 281 17.42 -9.96 -2.16
C LYS A 281 18.35 -9.44 -1.07
N HIS A 282 18.45 -8.13 -0.91
CA HIS A 282 19.35 -7.52 0.07
C HIS A 282 18.68 -7.23 1.41
N VAL A 283 17.41 -6.81 1.39
CA VAL A 283 16.71 -6.34 2.60
C VAL A 283 16.00 -7.48 3.34
N MET A 284 15.42 -8.46 2.66
CA MET A 284 14.63 -9.50 3.32
C MET A 284 15.40 -10.35 4.33
N PRO A 285 16.67 -10.71 4.13
CA PRO A 285 17.43 -11.43 5.17
C PRO A 285 17.46 -10.71 6.53
N ILE A 286 17.44 -9.36 6.49
CA ILE A 286 17.47 -8.50 7.69
C ILE A 286 16.04 -8.20 8.18
N LEU A 287 15.09 -8.03 7.25
CA LEU A 287 13.72 -7.63 7.55
C LEU A 287 12.85 -8.81 8.05
N ARG A 288 13.11 -10.05 7.61
CA ARG A 288 12.34 -11.25 8.00
C ARG A 288 12.19 -11.44 9.52
N PRO A 289 13.26 -11.35 10.35
CA PRO A 289 13.11 -11.45 11.80
C PRO A 289 12.22 -10.37 12.40
N GLN A 290 12.12 -9.20 11.78
CA GLN A 290 11.26 -8.10 12.24
C GLN A 290 9.81 -8.34 11.83
N LEU A 291 9.58 -8.78 10.59
CA LEU A 291 8.24 -9.16 10.10
C LEU A 291 7.65 -10.34 10.88
N ALA A 292 8.48 -11.26 11.35
CA ALA A 292 8.04 -12.37 12.19
C ALA A 292 7.44 -11.91 13.54
N LYS A 293 7.76 -10.69 14.01
CA LYS A 293 7.24 -10.10 15.25
C LYS A 293 5.93 -9.35 15.07
N CYS A 294 5.42 -9.29 13.84
CA CYS A 294 4.19 -8.60 13.50
C CYS A 294 3.05 -9.63 13.39
N PRO A 295 1.95 -9.50 14.15
CA PRO A 295 0.78 -10.37 14.01
C PRO A 295 0.11 -10.17 12.65
N LYS A 296 0.11 -8.93 12.14
CA LYS A 296 -0.33 -8.57 10.78
C LYS A 296 0.70 -7.64 10.16
N VAL A 297 0.91 -7.79 8.86
CA VAL A 297 1.77 -6.92 8.05
C VAL A 297 0.91 -6.31 6.96
N GLY A 298 0.72 -5.00 6.93
CA GLY A 298 0.19 -4.29 5.77
C GLY A 298 1.30 -3.67 4.93
N CYS A 299 0.96 -3.18 3.75
CA CYS A 299 1.88 -2.47 2.86
C CYS A 299 1.32 -1.11 2.49
N THR A 300 2.15 -0.07 2.55
CA THR A 300 1.80 1.27 2.05
C THR A 300 2.88 1.90 1.19
N GLY A 301 2.49 2.72 0.23
CA GLY A 301 3.43 3.42 -0.63
C GLY A 301 2.78 4.38 -1.61
N HIS A 302 3.54 5.39 -2.00
CA HIS A 302 3.15 6.36 -3.02
C HIS A 302 3.83 6.03 -4.36
N SER A 303 3.19 6.30 -5.49
CA SER A 303 3.82 6.22 -6.81
C SER A 303 4.42 4.84 -7.11
N LEU A 304 5.70 4.78 -7.49
CA LEU A 304 6.47 3.53 -7.59
C LEU A 304 6.41 2.71 -6.29
N GLY A 305 6.48 3.31 -5.11
CA GLY A 305 6.38 2.61 -3.83
C GLY A 305 5.05 1.88 -3.67
N GLY A 306 3.94 2.50 -4.08
CA GLY A 306 2.63 1.84 -4.12
C GLY A 306 2.58 0.68 -5.14
N SER A 307 3.29 0.84 -6.27
CA SER A 307 3.42 -0.20 -7.29
C SER A 307 4.20 -1.41 -6.75
N LEU A 308 5.30 -1.17 -6.03
CA LEU A 308 6.09 -2.19 -5.35
C LEU A 308 5.25 -2.89 -4.28
N CYS A 309 4.41 -2.17 -3.53
CA CYS A 309 3.46 -2.76 -2.60
C CYS A 309 2.51 -3.76 -3.25
N HIS A 310 1.92 -3.44 -4.41
CA HIS A 310 1.05 -4.36 -5.12
C HIS A 310 1.78 -5.65 -5.51
N VAL A 311 2.98 -5.56 -6.08
CA VAL A 311 3.76 -6.73 -6.52
C VAL A 311 4.23 -7.55 -5.31
N PHE A 312 4.73 -6.89 -4.26
CA PHE A 312 5.15 -7.53 -3.02
C PHE A 312 3.99 -8.29 -2.36
N ALA A 313 2.83 -7.65 -2.21
CA ALA A 313 1.66 -8.27 -1.60
C ALA A 313 1.14 -9.46 -2.43
N ALA A 314 1.04 -9.31 -3.75
CA ALA A 314 0.62 -10.39 -4.64
C ALA A 314 1.52 -11.61 -4.52
N CYS A 315 2.84 -11.40 -4.51
CA CYS A 315 3.77 -12.48 -4.35
C CYS A 315 3.70 -13.12 -2.95
N ALA A 316 3.69 -12.34 -1.87
CA ALA A 316 3.64 -12.85 -0.50
C ALA A 316 2.38 -13.69 -0.26
N ASN A 317 1.26 -13.24 -0.83
CA ASN A 317 -0.04 -13.90 -0.70
C ASN A 317 -0.28 -15.00 -1.73
N SER A 318 0.68 -15.28 -2.60
CA SER A 318 0.52 -16.29 -3.66
C SER A 318 0.59 -17.74 -3.15
N GLY A 319 1.28 -17.98 -2.04
CA GLY A 319 1.50 -19.32 -1.48
C GLY A 319 2.32 -20.26 -2.38
N ARG A 320 3.01 -19.74 -3.40
CA ARG A 320 3.73 -20.55 -4.40
C ARG A 320 5.09 -21.03 -3.90
N ALA A 321 5.08 -21.93 -2.93
CA ALA A 321 6.29 -22.55 -2.40
C ALA A 321 7.16 -23.15 -3.53
N GLY A 322 8.46 -22.89 -3.49
CA GLY A 322 9.43 -23.34 -4.51
C GLY A 322 9.63 -22.38 -5.68
N ASP A 323 8.80 -21.34 -5.85
CA ASP A 323 9.09 -20.25 -6.79
C ASP A 323 10.24 -19.38 -6.22
N PRO A 324 11.34 -19.13 -6.96
CA PRO A 324 12.50 -18.41 -6.43
C PRO A 324 12.19 -16.99 -5.95
N ASP A 325 11.28 -16.29 -6.62
CA ASP A 325 10.88 -14.94 -6.25
C ASP A 325 9.99 -15.00 -4.99
N TYR A 326 9.08 -15.97 -4.87
CA TYR A 326 8.31 -16.21 -3.63
C TYR A 326 9.22 -16.51 -2.43
N GLU A 327 10.18 -17.43 -2.62
CA GLU A 327 11.14 -17.82 -1.60
C GLU A 327 12.01 -16.66 -1.13
N LEU A 328 12.26 -15.67 -2.01
CA LEU A 328 13.02 -14.47 -1.69
C LEU A 328 12.28 -13.56 -0.71
N GLN A 329 10.96 -13.42 -0.84
CA GLN A 329 10.19 -12.46 -0.03
C GLN A 329 9.32 -13.10 1.05
N LYS A 330 9.14 -14.42 1.06
CA LYS A 330 8.39 -15.06 2.15
C LYS A 330 9.09 -14.86 3.50
N TRP A 331 8.27 -14.78 4.54
CA TRP A 331 8.70 -14.86 5.94
C TRP A 331 7.80 -15.83 6.68
N THR A 332 8.17 -16.16 7.90
CA THR A 332 7.40 -17.06 8.76
C THR A 332 6.87 -16.23 9.93
N ALA A 333 5.56 -16.29 10.16
CA ALA A 333 4.95 -15.62 11.30
C ALA A 333 5.51 -16.22 12.61
N GLY A 334 5.98 -15.36 13.50
CA GLY A 334 6.50 -15.72 14.82
C GLY A 334 5.57 -15.26 15.94
N SER A 335 6.09 -15.19 17.15
CA SER A 335 5.39 -14.59 18.29
C SER A 335 5.38 -13.06 18.14
N PRO A 336 4.21 -12.40 18.19
CA PRO A 336 4.14 -10.95 18.18
C PRO A 336 4.96 -10.33 19.31
N GLU A 337 5.73 -9.30 18.99
CA GLU A 337 6.63 -8.62 19.94
C GLU A 337 6.69 -7.12 19.60
N LEU A 338 6.60 -6.27 20.64
CA LEU A 338 6.86 -4.84 20.51
C LEU A 338 8.35 -4.62 20.24
N MET A 339 8.66 -4.12 19.05
CA MET A 339 10.04 -3.79 18.68
C MET A 339 10.45 -2.44 19.26
N PRO A 340 11.74 -2.23 19.57
CA PRO A 340 12.22 -0.92 19.98
C PRO A 340 12.07 0.09 18.84
N ALA A 341 11.66 1.31 19.17
CA ALA A 341 11.71 2.43 18.23
C ALA A 341 13.15 2.67 17.75
N VAL A 342 13.33 2.92 16.46
CA VAL A 342 14.62 3.27 15.86
C VAL A 342 14.60 4.71 15.38
N ARG A 343 15.77 5.36 15.42
CA ARG A 343 15.95 6.66 14.78
C ARG A 343 16.14 6.48 13.27
N GLN A 344 15.47 7.31 12.49
CA GLN A 344 15.70 7.53 11.08
C GLN A 344 17.16 7.93 10.88
N ARG A 345 17.87 7.10 10.13
CA ARG A 345 19.18 7.39 9.61
C ARG A 345 19.04 8.40 8.47
N PRO A 346 19.98 9.35 8.34
CA PRO A 346 20.06 10.18 7.14
C PRO A 346 20.10 9.28 5.91
N LEU A 347 19.39 9.68 4.85
CA LEU A 347 19.43 8.93 3.59
C LEU A 347 20.77 9.22 2.90
N SER A 348 21.32 8.20 2.24
CA SER A 348 22.77 8.14 1.97
C SER A 348 23.29 9.14 0.94
N LYS A 349 22.46 9.92 0.23
CA LYS A 349 22.95 10.92 -0.74
C LYS A 349 23.83 11.98 -0.08
N ASP A 350 23.54 12.35 1.16
CA ASP A 350 24.35 13.29 1.94
C ASP A 350 25.51 12.61 2.71
N ASN A 351 25.49 11.27 2.82
CA ASN A 351 26.51 10.47 3.53
C ASN A 351 27.46 9.71 2.60
N PHE A 352 27.34 9.88 1.28
CA PHE A 352 28.27 9.29 0.32
C PHE A 352 29.58 10.10 0.29
N GLN A 353 30.32 10.07 1.40
CA GLN A 353 31.76 10.22 1.30
C GLN A 353 32.27 8.94 0.65
N LEU A 354 32.50 9.00 -0.67
CA LEU A 354 33.29 7.98 -1.36
C LEU A 354 34.49 7.64 -0.49
N PRO A 355 34.76 6.35 -0.21
CA PRO A 355 35.83 5.97 0.68
C PRO A 355 37.11 6.72 0.31
N THR A 356 37.77 7.32 1.30
CA THR A 356 38.92 8.22 1.07
C THR A 356 40.09 7.55 0.34
N TRP A 357 40.09 6.22 0.26
CA TRP A 357 41.03 5.39 -0.49
C TRP A 357 40.72 5.23 -1.98
N LEU A 358 39.55 5.64 -2.47
CA LEU A 358 39.27 5.65 -3.91
C LEU A 358 40.08 6.75 -4.62
N PRO A 359 40.65 6.48 -5.81
CA PRO A 359 41.40 7.46 -6.57
C PRO A 359 40.60 8.74 -6.82
N LYS A 360 41.28 9.89 -6.88
CA LYS A 360 40.65 11.21 -7.13
C LYS A 360 39.90 11.36 -8.47
N TRP A 361 40.00 10.38 -9.36
CA TRP A 361 39.26 10.34 -10.62
C TRP A 361 38.00 9.46 -10.53
N VAL A 362 37.85 8.71 -9.42
CA VAL A 362 36.65 7.95 -9.04
C VAL A 362 35.79 8.74 -8.06
N ARG A 363 36.42 9.62 -7.26
CA ARG A 363 35.80 10.73 -6.53
C ARG A 363 35.50 11.89 -7.45
#